data_AF-A0A3D6A5F3-F1
#
_entry.id   AF-A0A3D6A5F3-F1
#
_cell.length_a   1.000
_cell.length_b   1.000
_cell.length_c   1.000
_cell.angle_alpha   90.00
_cell.angle_beta   90.00
_cell.angle_gamma   90.00
#
_symmetry.space_group_name_H-M   'P 1'
#
loop_
_entity.id
_entity.type
_entity.pdbx_description
1 polymer ?
#
loop_
_entity_poly.entity_id
_entity_poly.type
_entity_poly.pdbx_seq_one_letter_code
_entity_poly.pdbx_strand_id
1 'polypeptide(L)'
;MNTYLLNSEKVSYLLDSNLQTDSPLPVYKTFLQIFEENLYSILIPLFCILLGLLIWCILKKKKRDSEKIESTPPSDPFEDAIKAITELQNQKQIEPKPFVFKLSEILRLYVERLFNFPALELTGEEFMREIVSHSFFKNRYENTLRDFVVQGDIIKYSCEVVSERTTDQLLELALHFVEDTHARLVEEKINGEEPSKLKIGNK
;
A
#
# COMPACT_ATOMS: atom_id res chain seq x y z
N MET A 1 -43.81 20.41 -31.73
CA MET A 1 -44.69 21.09 -32.70
C MET A 1 -44.01 20.96 -34.07
N ASN A 2 -44.38 19.95 -34.84
CA ASN A 2 -43.84 19.73 -36.18
C ASN A 2 -44.98 19.33 -37.11
N THR A 3 -45.16 20.13 -38.15
CA THR A 3 -46.29 20.19 -39.08
C THR A 3 -45.98 19.37 -40.33
N TYR A 4 -46.53 18.17 -40.44
CA TYR A 4 -46.67 17.44 -41.71
C TYR A 4 -47.95 16.60 -41.70
N LEU A 5 -49.11 17.27 -41.63
CA LEU A 5 -50.37 16.69 -42.12
C LEU A 5 -50.54 17.17 -43.57
N LEU A 6 -49.86 16.49 -44.49
CA LEU A 6 -50.14 16.63 -45.90
C LEU A 6 -50.92 15.40 -46.37
N ASN A 7 -52.24 15.54 -46.30
CA ASN A 7 -53.13 15.27 -47.41
C ASN A 7 -52.73 14.09 -48.32
N SER A 8 -53.06 12.87 -47.89
CA SER A 8 -53.10 11.70 -48.77
C SER A 8 -54.55 11.39 -49.19
N GLU A 9 -55.34 12.42 -49.47
CA GLU A 9 -56.61 12.21 -50.16
C GLU A 9 -56.38 12.20 -51.68
N LYS A 10 -56.69 11.04 -52.25
CA LYS A 10 -56.69 10.67 -53.67
C LYS A 10 -55.33 10.37 -54.28
N VAL A 11 -54.80 9.20 -53.92
CA VAL A 11 -54.13 8.38 -54.94
C VAL A 11 -55.17 7.45 -55.55
N SER A 12 -55.82 7.93 -56.60
CA SER A 12 -56.58 7.08 -57.50
C SER A 12 -55.57 6.32 -58.34
N TYR A 13 -55.26 5.09 -57.96
CA TYR A 13 -54.55 4.18 -58.84
C TYR A 13 -55.32 2.88 -58.92
N LEU A 14 -55.30 2.29 -60.11
CA LEU A 14 -55.93 1.04 -60.49
C LEU A 14 -55.26 -0.14 -59.77
N LEU A 15 -55.32 -0.18 -58.44
CA LEU A 15 -54.79 -1.26 -57.63
C LEU A 15 -55.94 -2.16 -57.13
N ASP A 16 -55.69 -3.45 -57.17
CA ASP A 16 -56.55 -4.50 -56.63
C ASP A 16 -56.79 -4.27 -55.13
N SER A 17 -58.04 -4.39 -54.69
CA SER A 17 -58.45 -4.27 -53.29
C SER A 17 -57.78 -5.26 -52.34
N ASN A 18 -57.12 -6.31 -52.87
CA ASN A 18 -56.39 -7.30 -52.10
C ASN A 18 -54.89 -7.02 -51.94
N LEU A 19 -54.41 -5.82 -52.28
CA LEU A 19 -53.00 -5.49 -52.04
C LEU A 19 -52.75 -5.36 -50.52
N GLN A 20 -51.99 -6.30 -49.95
CA GLN A 20 -51.46 -6.16 -48.60
C GLN A 20 -50.46 -5.01 -48.60
N THR A 21 -50.87 -3.87 -48.06
CA THR A 21 -49.97 -2.74 -47.83
C THR A 21 -49.12 -3.06 -46.61
N ASP A 22 -47.90 -3.52 -46.84
CA ASP A 22 -46.92 -3.63 -45.76
C ASP A 22 -46.66 -2.25 -45.19
N SER A 23 -46.84 -2.12 -43.87
CA SER A 23 -46.47 -0.90 -43.17
C SER A 23 -44.96 -0.70 -43.30
N PRO A 24 -44.46 0.52 -43.55
CA PRO A 24 -43.03 0.74 -43.67
C PRO A 24 -42.35 0.36 -42.36
N LEU A 25 -41.38 -0.55 -42.42
CA LEU A 25 -40.59 -0.92 -41.24
C LEU A 25 -39.89 0.34 -40.71
N PRO A 26 -40.00 0.65 -39.40
CA PRO A 26 -39.29 1.78 -38.83
C PRO A 26 -37.78 1.57 -39.00
N VAL A 27 -37.12 2.47 -39.72
CA VAL A 27 -35.69 2.38 -40.07
C VAL A 27 -34.78 2.53 -38.84
N TYR A 28 -35.29 3.09 -37.75
CA TYR A 28 -34.60 3.18 -36.46
C TYR A 28 -35.36 2.38 -35.39
N LYS A 29 -34.65 1.49 -34.69
CA LYS A 29 -35.14 0.93 -33.43
C LYS A 29 -34.91 1.96 -32.33
N THR A 30 -35.92 2.25 -31.52
CA THR A 30 -35.77 3.11 -30.34
C THR A 30 -34.85 2.42 -29.33
N PHE A 31 -33.97 3.18 -28.66
CA PHE A 31 -33.01 2.64 -27.69
C PHE A 31 -33.63 1.72 -26.63
N LEU A 32 -34.88 1.98 -26.22
CA LEU A 32 -35.62 1.14 -25.27
C LEU A 32 -35.93 -0.26 -25.81
N GLN A 33 -36.27 -0.36 -27.09
CA GLN A 33 -36.65 -1.62 -27.72
C GLN A 33 -35.43 -2.55 -27.90
N ILE A 34 -34.25 -1.96 -28.15
CA ILE A 34 -32.98 -2.69 -28.21
C ILE A 34 -32.62 -3.26 -26.83
N PHE A 35 -32.90 -2.51 -25.75
CA PHE A 35 -32.57 -2.90 -24.39
C PHE A 35 -33.48 -4.04 -23.89
N GLU A 36 -34.77 -4.03 -24.22
CA GLU A 36 -35.68 -5.14 -23.86
C GLU A 36 -35.36 -6.44 -24.60
N GLU A 37 -35.06 -6.37 -25.91
CA GLU A 37 -34.75 -7.56 -26.71
C GLU A 37 -33.41 -8.20 -26.34
N ASN A 38 -32.44 -7.42 -25.85
CA ASN A 38 -31.05 -7.87 -25.66
C ASN A 38 -30.54 -7.75 -24.22
N LEU A 39 -31.45 -7.67 -23.23
CA LEU A 39 -31.13 -7.47 -21.82
C LEU A 39 -30.07 -8.48 -21.32
N TYR A 40 -30.23 -9.76 -21.66
CA TYR A 40 -29.31 -10.82 -21.26
C TYR A 40 -27.92 -10.68 -21.90
N SER A 41 -27.86 -10.28 -23.18
CA SER A 41 -26.60 -10.06 -23.91
C SER A 41 -25.79 -8.91 -23.35
N ILE A 42 -26.44 -7.92 -22.71
CA ILE A 42 -25.78 -6.79 -22.03
C ILE A 42 -25.41 -7.15 -20.59
N LEU A 43 -26.23 -7.96 -19.91
CA LEU A 43 -25.99 -8.33 -18.51
C LEU A 43 -24.76 -9.24 -18.35
N ILE A 44 -24.51 -10.15 -19.29
CA ILE A 44 -23.36 -11.07 -19.26
C ILE A 44 -22.01 -10.33 -19.21
N PRO A 45 -21.68 -9.42 -20.15
CA PRO A 45 -20.40 -8.71 -20.10
C PRO A 45 -20.30 -7.79 -18.89
N LEU A 46 -21.40 -7.17 -18.46
CA LEU A 46 -21.43 -6.34 -17.25
C LEU A 46 -21.07 -7.15 -15.99
N PHE A 47 -21.62 -8.36 -15.87
CA PHE A 47 -21.32 -9.27 -14.77
C PHE A 47 -19.87 -9.77 -14.81
N CYS A 48 -19.35 -10.08 -16.00
CA CYS A 48 -17.94 -10.43 -16.18
C CYS A 48 -17.00 -9.29 -15.78
N ILE A 49 -17.32 -8.04 -16.12
CA ILE A 49 -16.55 -6.86 -15.72
C ILE A 49 -16.59 -6.69 -14.20
N LEU A 50 -17.77 -6.84 -13.58
CA LEU A 50 -17.93 -6.72 -12.13
C LEU A 50 -17.14 -7.80 -11.38
N LEU A 51 -17.17 -9.05 -11.84
CA LEU A 51 -16.36 -10.14 -11.30
C LEU A 51 -14.86 -9.88 -11.48
N GLY A 52 -14.44 -9.40 -12.65
CA GLY A 52 -13.06 -9.02 -12.92
C GLY A 52 -12.56 -7.94 -11.96
N LEU A 53 -13.38 -6.90 -11.71
CA LEU A 53 -13.07 -5.85 -10.75
C LEU A 53 -13.06 -6.36 -9.31
N LEU A 54 -13.96 -7.26 -8.94
CA LEU A 54 -13.99 -7.88 -7.61
C LEU A 54 -12.73 -8.73 -7.37
N ILE A 55 -12.36 -9.58 -8.33
CA ILE A 55 -11.13 -10.38 -8.29
C ILE A 55 -9.90 -9.46 -8.23
N TRP A 56 -9.84 -8.43 -9.06
CA TRP A 56 -8.76 -7.44 -9.03
C TRP A 56 -8.64 -6.75 -7.67
N CYS A 57 -9.78 -6.36 -7.07
CA CYS A 57 -9.81 -5.71 -5.76
C CYS A 57 -9.33 -6.66 -4.65
N ILE A 58 -9.76 -7.93 -4.67
CA ILE A 58 -9.32 -8.97 -3.74
C ILE A 58 -7.83 -9.25 -3.91
N LEU A 59 -7.32 -9.37 -5.15
CA LEU A 59 -5.90 -9.59 -5.42
C LEU A 59 -5.04 -8.39 -5.02
N LYS A 60 -5.52 -7.16 -5.24
CA LYS A 60 -4.83 -5.93 -4.80
C LYS A 60 -4.78 -5.84 -3.27
N LYS A 61 -5.84 -6.25 -2.58
CA LYS A 61 -5.88 -6.30 -1.12
C LYS A 61 -4.96 -7.40 -0.58
N LYS A 62 -4.98 -8.59 -1.21
CA LYS A 62 -4.10 -9.69 -0.86
C LYS A 62 -2.62 -9.35 -1.10
N LYS A 63 -2.24 -8.59 -2.13
CA LYS A 63 -0.85 -8.13 -2.30
C LYS A 63 -0.36 -7.21 -1.18
N ARG A 64 -1.24 -6.43 -0.55
CA ARG A 64 -0.91 -5.65 0.66
C ARG A 64 -0.73 -6.54 1.90
N ASP A 65 -1.45 -7.66 1.95
CA ASP A 65 -1.39 -8.59 3.10
C ASP A 65 -0.40 -9.75 2.89
N SER A 66 0.05 -10.03 1.67
CA SER A 66 0.93 -11.19 1.33
C SER A 66 2.42 -10.91 1.50
N GLU A 67 2.79 -9.68 1.81
CA GLU A 67 4.12 -9.35 2.34
C GLU A 67 4.14 -9.46 3.89
N LYS A 68 3.03 -9.88 4.51
CA LYS A 68 3.05 -10.40 5.87
C LYS A 68 3.52 -11.85 5.82
N ILE A 69 4.85 -11.96 5.81
CA ILE A 69 5.71 -13.12 6.03
C ILE A 69 4.97 -14.29 6.71
N GLU A 70 5.19 -15.47 6.11
CA GLU A 70 4.88 -16.80 6.62
C GLU A 70 4.86 -16.92 8.15
N SER A 71 3.90 -17.72 8.62
CA SER A 71 3.64 -18.08 10.01
C SER A 71 4.84 -18.76 10.67
N THR A 72 5.81 -17.97 11.08
CA THR A 72 6.65 -18.23 12.23
C THR A 72 5.96 -17.61 13.46
N PRO A 73 6.22 -18.10 14.69
CA PRO A 73 5.76 -17.41 15.90
C PRO A 73 6.11 -15.91 15.78
N PRO A 74 5.33 -14.99 16.39
CA PRO A 74 5.63 -13.57 16.30
C PRO A 74 7.02 -13.33 16.89
N SER A 75 8.01 -13.27 16.00
CA SER A 75 9.39 -13.04 16.39
C SER A 75 9.50 -11.60 16.89
N ASP A 76 10.28 -11.39 17.94
CA ASP A 76 10.44 -10.06 18.52
C ASP A 76 11.14 -9.15 17.49
N PRO A 77 10.57 -7.98 17.12
CA PRO A 77 11.19 -7.10 16.13
C PRO A 77 12.64 -6.73 16.47
N PHE A 78 12.97 -6.63 17.76
CA PHE A 78 14.33 -6.35 18.22
C PHE A 78 15.27 -7.53 17.96
N GLU A 79 14.91 -8.75 18.35
CA GLU A 79 15.71 -9.95 18.08
C GLU A 79 15.98 -10.12 16.57
N ASP A 80 14.97 -9.90 15.73
CA ASP A 80 15.11 -9.98 14.28
C ASP A 80 16.07 -8.92 13.72
N ALA A 81 15.98 -7.67 14.22
CA ALA A 81 16.87 -6.60 13.80
C ALA A 81 18.32 -6.85 14.21
N ILE A 82 18.56 -7.27 15.46
CA ILE A 82 19.90 -7.59 15.95
C ILE A 82 20.51 -8.75 15.18
N LYS A 83 19.72 -9.80 14.94
CA LYS A 83 20.16 -10.95 14.13
C LYS A 83 20.54 -10.51 12.72
N ALA A 84 19.70 -9.73 12.05
CA ALA A 84 19.96 -9.26 10.69
C ALA A 84 21.20 -8.34 10.61
N ILE A 85 21.37 -7.44 11.59
CA ILE A 85 22.56 -6.57 11.69
C ILE A 85 23.82 -7.42 11.91
N THR A 86 23.75 -8.41 12.80
CA THR A 86 24.88 -9.31 13.10
C THR A 86 25.27 -10.15 11.86
N GLU A 87 24.28 -10.65 11.13
CA GLU A 87 24.50 -11.36 9.86
C GLU A 87 25.12 -10.44 8.81
N LEU A 88 24.67 -9.18 8.73
CA LEU A 88 25.23 -8.19 7.82
C LEU A 88 26.69 -7.85 8.16
N GLN A 89 27.02 -7.72 9.45
CA GLN A 89 28.37 -7.45 9.92
C GLN A 89 29.33 -8.63 9.67
N ASN A 90 28.84 -9.87 9.79
CA ASN A 90 29.66 -11.07 9.60
C ASN A 90 29.95 -11.40 8.13
N GLN A 91 29.23 -10.78 7.19
CA GLN A 91 29.49 -10.93 5.75
C GLN A 91 30.80 -10.22 5.39
N LYS A 92 31.89 -11.00 5.27
CA LYS A 92 33.18 -10.49 4.82
C LYS A 92 33.08 -9.97 3.38
N GLN A 93 33.67 -8.81 3.11
CA GLN A 93 33.84 -8.20 1.78
C GLN A 93 32.60 -7.54 1.13
N ILE A 94 31.62 -7.08 1.92
CA ILE A 94 30.57 -6.22 1.34
C ILE A 94 31.14 -4.81 1.09
N GLU A 95 30.90 -4.28 -0.10
CA GLU A 95 31.21 -2.88 -0.41
C GLU A 95 30.37 -1.90 0.44
N PRO A 96 30.89 -0.71 0.80
CA PRO A 96 30.19 0.25 1.66
C PRO A 96 28.76 0.59 1.22
N LYS A 97 28.56 0.73 -0.09
CA LYS A 97 27.26 1.10 -0.66
C LYS A 97 26.18 0.01 -0.43
N PRO A 98 26.33 -1.24 -0.91
CA PRO A 98 25.35 -2.29 -0.62
C PRO A 98 25.20 -2.59 0.87
N PHE A 99 26.26 -2.41 1.67
CA PHE A 99 26.17 -2.52 3.13
C PHE A 99 25.17 -1.51 3.71
N VAL A 100 25.30 -0.23 3.37
CA VAL A 100 24.42 0.84 3.87
C VAL A 100 22.98 0.71 3.35
N PHE A 101 22.80 0.20 2.12
CA PHE A 101 21.46 -0.13 1.61
C PHE A 101 20.77 -1.18 2.48
N LYS A 102 21.45 -2.32 2.74
CA LYS A 102 20.91 -3.39 3.59
C LYS A 102 20.68 -2.92 5.02
N LEU A 103 21.62 -2.15 5.59
CA LEU A 103 21.47 -1.60 6.95
C LEU A 103 20.25 -0.68 7.06
N SER A 104 20.01 0.15 6.06
CA SER A 104 18.82 1.03 6.00
C SER A 104 17.53 0.23 5.90
N GLU A 105 17.53 -0.86 5.12
CA GLU A 105 16.38 -1.77 4.98
C GLU A 105 16.04 -2.44 6.31
N ILE A 106 17.04 -2.98 7.02
CA ILE A 106 16.85 -3.60 8.35
C ILE A 106 16.26 -2.59 9.33
N LEU A 107 16.82 -1.37 9.39
CA LEU A 107 16.36 -0.34 10.32
C LEU A 107 14.94 0.13 10.00
N ARG A 108 14.59 0.27 8.71
CA ARG A 108 13.21 0.62 8.29
C ARG A 108 12.23 -0.50 8.63
N LEU A 109 12.58 -1.76 8.36
CA LEU A 109 11.75 -2.90 8.71
C LEU A 109 11.51 -3.00 10.22
N TYR A 110 12.55 -2.74 11.02
CA TYR A 110 12.44 -2.68 12.48
C TYR A 110 11.41 -1.62 12.93
N VAL A 111 11.53 -0.39 12.42
CA VAL A 111 10.61 0.72 12.74
C VAL A 111 9.19 0.43 12.24
N GLU A 112 9.04 -0.10 11.03
CA GLU A 112 7.75 -0.48 10.45
C GLU A 112 7.01 -1.50 11.33
N ARG A 113 7.72 -2.51 11.83
CA ARG A 113 7.12 -3.52 12.73
C ARG A 113 6.75 -2.98 14.09
N LEU A 114 7.46 -1.97 14.60
CA LEU A 114 7.16 -1.36 15.89
C LEU A 114 5.96 -0.41 15.83
N PHE A 115 5.85 0.38 14.76
CA PHE A 115 4.89 1.50 14.69
C PHE A 115 3.82 1.33 13.60
N ASN A 116 3.84 0.22 12.87
CA ASN A 116 2.82 -0.20 11.91
C ASN A 116 2.53 0.84 10.81
N PHE A 117 3.60 1.41 10.24
CA PHE A 117 3.57 2.26 9.04
C PHE A 117 4.59 1.73 8.01
N PRO A 118 4.36 1.93 6.69
CA PRO A 118 5.12 1.27 5.63
C PRO A 118 6.50 1.92 5.39
N ALA A 119 7.42 1.84 6.37
CA ALA A 119 8.72 2.51 6.33
C ALA A 119 9.59 2.12 5.13
N LEU A 120 9.46 0.88 4.63
CA LEU A 120 10.20 0.41 3.46
C LEU A 120 9.75 1.07 2.14
N GLU A 121 8.48 1.49 2.06
CA GLU A 121 7.91 2.12 0.87
C GLU A 121 8.20 3.64 0.81
N LEU A 122 8.69 4.22 1.91
CA LEU A 122 8.94 5.66 2.03
C LEU A 122 10.34 6.04 1.53
N THR A 123 10.41 7.22 0.90
CA THR A 123 11.70 7.88 0.67
C THR A 123 12.34 8.30 2.00
N GLY A 124 13.65 8.58 2.01
CA GLY A 124 14.36 9.00 3.23
C GLY A 124 13.73 10.23 3.91
N GLU A 125 13.26 11.21 3.13
CA GLU A 125 12.57 12.39 3.66
C GLU A 125 11.17 12.09 4.21
N GLU A 126 10.40 11.24 3.53
CA GLU A 126 9.07 10.83 3.98
C GLU A 126 9.16 10.02 5.27
N PHE A 127 10.11 9.09 5.34
CA PHE A 127 10.44 8.32 6.55
C PHE A 127 10.72 9.24 7.74
N MET A 128 11.55 10.29 7.55
CA MET A 128 11.84 11.25 8.61
C MET A 128 10.60 12.08 9.00
N ARG A 129 9.77 12.50 8.04
CA ARG A 129 8.51 13.22 8.35
C ARG A 129 7.56 12.35 9.19
N GLU A 130 7.42 11.09 8.84
CA GLU A 130 6.58 10.14 9.56
C GLU A 130 7.08 9.92 11.00
N ILE A 131 8.39 9.69 11.17
CA ILE A 131 9.03 9.51 12.49
C ILE A 131 8.85 10.72 13.39
N VAL A 132 9.07 11.94 12.88
CA VAL A 132 8.95 13.18 13.66
C VAL A 132 7.51 13.42 14.11
N SER A 133 6.53 12.92 13.36
CA SER A 133 5.12 13.00 13.74
C SER A 133 4.79 12.14 14.97
N HIS A 134 5.58 11.08 15.21
CA HIS A 134 5.35 10.13 16.28
C HIS A 134 6.02 10.57 17.59
N SER A 135 5.22 10.70 18.66
CA SER A 135 5.67 11.23 19.96
C SER A 135 6.82 10.43 20.60
N PHE A 136 6.88 9.12 20.31
CA PHE A 136 7.96 8.25 20.79
C PHE A 136 9.35 8.70 20.30
N PHE A 137 9.48 9.12 19.04
CA PHE A 137 10.77 9.48 18.45
C PHE A 137 11.15 10.94 18.64
N LYS A 138 10.14 11.79 18.79
CA LYS A 138 10.33 13.22 18.95
C LYS A 138 11.28 13.55 20.10
N ASN A 139 12.20 14.48 19.88
CA ASN A 139 13.23 14.98 20.81
C ASN A 139 14.35 13.99 21.20
N ARG A 140 14.12 12.67 21.26
CA ARG A 140 15.14 11.69 21.69
C ARG A 140 15.91 11.06 20.53
N TYR A 141 15.19 10.66 19.47
CA TYR A 141 15.78 9.88 18.37
C TYR A 141 15.80 10.63 17.03
N GLU A 142 15.12 11.78 16.94
CA GLU A 142 15.02 12.56 15.70
C GLU A 142 16.38 12.89 15.10
N ASN A 143 17.29 13.46 15.89
CA ASN A 143 18.61 13.88 15.39
C ASN A 143 19.45 12.67 14.97
N THR A 144 19.50 11.62 15.80
CA THR A 144 20.23 10.38 15.51
C THR A 144 19.74 9.72 14.22
N LEU A 145 18.43 9.60 14.03
CA LEU A 145 17.85 9.02 12.81
C LEU A 145 18.08 9.93 11.59
N ARG A 146 17.99 11.25 11.76
CA ARG A 146 18.27 12.21 10.70
C ARG A 146 19.72 12.09 10.23
N ASP A 147 20.66 12.04 11.18
CA ASP A 147 22.08 11.89 10.90
C ASP A 147 22.37 10.56 10.19
N PHE A 148 21.73 9.46 10.64
CA PHE A 148 21.81 8.16 9.98
C PHE A 148 21.31 8.21 8.53
N VAL A 149 20.13 8.81 8.29
CA VAL A 149 19.55 8.91 6.94
C VAL A 149 20.42 9.77 6.03
N VAL A 150 20.86 10.95 6.49
CA VAL A 150 21.69 11.86 5.70
C VAL A 150 23.03 11.23 5.34
N GLN A 151 23.73 10.66 6.32
CA GLN A 151 25.01 9.98 6.06
C GLN A 151 24.82 8.75 5.17
N GLY A 152 23.77 7.98 5.42
CA GLY A 152 23.42 6.82 4.60
C GLY A 152 23.15 7.20 3.14
N ASP A 153 22.42 8.29 2.89
CA ASP A 153 22.10 8.75 1.55
C ASP A 153 23.34 9.30 0.82
N ILE A 154 24.27 9.97 1.53
CA ILE A 154 25.58 10.34 0.97
C ILE A 154 26.29 9.08 0.46
N ILE A 155 26.33 8.00 1.24
CA ILE A 155 27.03 6.76 0.85
C ILE A 155 26.30 6.05 -0.31
N LYS A 156 24.96 6.01 -0.28
CA LYS A 156 24.15 5.36 -1.32
C LYS A 156 24.28 6.04 -2.68
N TYR A 157 24.36 7.37 -2.69
CA TYR A 157 24.24 8.17 -3.90
C TYR A 157 25.52 8.91 -4.32
N SER A 158 26.58 8.90 -3.50
CA SER A 158 27.89 9.42 -3.91
C SER A 158 28.62 8.49 -4.87
N CYS A 159 29.57 9.06 -5.62
CA CYS A 159 30.52 8.34 -6.45
C CYS A 159 31.86 8.09 -5.74
N GLU A 160 32.03 8.60 -4.52
CA GLU A 160 33.29 8.52 -3.79
C GLU A 160 33.46 7.17 -3.08
N VAL A 161 34.71 6.74 -2.95
CA VAL A 161 35.06 5.55 -2.16
C VAL A 161 34.97 5.93 -0.69
N VAL A 162 33.95 5.43 -0.02
CA VAL A 162 33.71 5.66 1.41
C VAL A 162 34.65 4.78 2.22
N SER A 163 35.21 5.33 3.30
CA SER A 163 36.05 4.58 4.23
C SER A 163 35.22 3.62 5.07
N GLU A 164 35.78 2.45 5.38
CA GLU A 164 35.20 1.46 6.30
C GLU A 164 34.83 2.08 7.67
N ARG A 165 35.60 3.07 8.13
CA ARG A 165 35.30 3.78 9.39
C ARG A 165 33.93 4.45 9.40
N THR A 166 33.50 5.01 8.26
CA THR A 166 32.21 5.68 8.16
C THR A 166 31.07 4.68 8.16
N THR A 167 31.25 3.51 7.54
CA THR A 167 30.27 2.42 7.61
C THR A 167 30.18 1.84 9.02
N ASP A 168 31.30 1.72 9.73
CA ASP A 168 31.34 1.26 11.12
C ASP A 168 30.60 2.22 12.05
N GLN A 169 30.79 3.53 11.86
CA GLN A 169 30.03 4.56 12.59
C GLN A 169 28.52 4.46 12.33
N LEU A 170 28.13 4.23 11.08
CA LEU A 170 26.71 4.05 10.73
C LEU A 170 26.12 2.80 11.38
N LEU A 171 26.89 1.72 11.42
CA LEU A 171 26.52 0.48 12.08
C LEU A 171 26.33 0.69 13.59
N GLU A 172 27.27 1.37 14.25
CA GLU A 172 27.19 1.70 15.67
C GLU A 172 25.95 2.55 15.99
N LEU A 173 25.67 3.57 15.17
CA LEU A 173 24.46 4.40 15.30
C LEU A 173 23.18 3.56 15.18
N ALA A 174 23.13 2.63 14.23
CA ALA A 174 21.97 1.76 14.03
C ALA A 174 21.78 0.79 15.21
N LEU A 175 22.86 0.19 15.71
CA LEU A 175 22.82 -0.71 16.87
C LEU A 175 22.36 0.03 18.14
N HIS A 176 22.99 1.16 18.45
CA HIS A 176 22.62 1.97 19.59
C HIS A 176 21.15 2.40 19.53
N PHE A 177 20.68 2.80 18.34
CA PHE A 177 19.27 3.14 18.15
C PHE A 177 18.35 1.96 18.49
N VAL A 178 18.59 0.78 17.91
CA VAL A 178 17.76 -0.42 18.12
C VAL A 178 17.75 -0.84 19.59
N GLU A 179 18.90 -0.82 20.26
CA GLU A 179 19.04 -1.16 21.68
C GLU A 179 18.33 -0.15 22.60
N ASP A 180 18.56 1.16 22.42
CA ASP A 180 17.92 2.20 23.25
C ASP A 180 16.41 2.23 23.05
N THR A 181 15.92 2.03 21.81
CA THR A 181 14.48 1.95 21.55
C THR A 181 13.86 0.72 22.19
N HIS A 182 14.53 -0.43 22.16
CA HIS A 182 14.05 -1.64 22.82
C HIS A 182 14.03 -1.47 24.35
N ALA A 183 15.11 -0.97 24.94
CA ALA A 183 15.20 -0.73 26.39
C ALA A 183 14.06 0.17 26.87
N ARG A 184 13.82 1.29 26.17
CA ARG A 184 12.71 2.19 26.49
C ARG A 184 11.34 1.53 26.34
N LEU A 185 11.12 0.74 25.29
CA LEU A 185 9.83 0.03 25.11
C LEU A 185 9.60 -1.02 26.21
N VAL A 186 10.66 -1.67 26.69
CA VAL A 186 10.60 -2.59 27.83
C VAL A 186 10.27 -1.83 29.12
N GLU A 187 10.91 -0.69 29.37
CA GLU A 187 10.60 0.19 30.51
C GLU A 187 9.13 0.69 30.47
N GLU A 188 8.63 1.12 29.31
CA GLU A 188 7.24 1.56 29.14
C GLU A 188 6.24 0.42 29.38
N LYS A 189 6.57 -0.83 29.00
CA LYS A 189 5.74 -2.01 29.30
C LYS A 189 5.73 -2.35 30.80
N ILE A 190 6.89 -2.34 31.44
CA ILE A 190 7.03 -2.61 32.89
C ILE A 190 6.28 -1.55 33.71
N ASN A 191 6.44 -0.27 33.36
CA ASN A 191 5.77 0.84 34.03
C ASN A 191 4.26 0.91 33.70
N GLY A 192 3.81 0.32 32.60
CA GLY A 192 2.40 0.20 32.23
C GLY A 192 1.65 -0.94 32.93
N GLU A 193 2.35 -1.94 33.47
CA GLU A 193 1.76 -3.12 34.13
C GLU A 193 1.52 -2.95 35.66
N GLU A 194 2.14 -1.97 36.33
CA GLU A 194 1.76 -1.52 37.68
C GLU A 194 1.13 -0.11 37.59
N PRO A 195 -0.18 0.12 37.87
CA PRO A 195 -0.96 -0.39 39.00
C PRO A 195 -2.46 -0.67 38.68
N SER A 196 -2.87 -1.94 38.54
CA SER A 196 -4.31 -2.31 38.58
C SER A 196 -4.65 -3.46 39.53
N LYS A 197 -3.69 -3.91 40.34
CA LYS A 197 -3.89 -4.95 41.36
C LYS A 197 -3.45 -4.55 42.76
N LEU A 198 -3.85 -3.36 43.21
CA LEU A 198 -3.86 -3.02 44.63
C LEU A 198 -5.14 -2.23 44.96
N LYS A 199 -6.31 -2.81 44.67
CA LYS A 199 -7.47 -2.55 45.52
C LYS A 199 -7.30 -3.38 46.78
N ILE A 200 -6.59 -2.76 47.72
CA ILE A 200 -6.56 -3.11 49.13
C ILE A 200 -8.02 -3.34 49.55
N GLY A 201 -8.35 -4.61 49.81
CA GLY A 201 -9.49 -4.93 50.65
C GLY A 201 -9.27 -4.25 51.98
N ASN A 202 -10.10 -3.25 52.28
CA ASN A 202 -10.18 -2.67 53.60
C ASN A 202 -11.64 -2.34 53.92
N LYS A 203 -12.14 -3.19 54.83
CA LYS A 203 -13.16 -2.95 55.86
C LYS A 203 -14.64 -2.95 55.45
#